data_AF-A0A2D8QT20-F1
#
_entry.id   AF-A0A2D8QT20-F1
#
_cell.length_a   1.000
_cell.length_b   1.000
_cell.length_c   1.000
_cell.angle_alpha   90.00
_cell.angle_beta   90.00
_cell.angle_gamma   90.00
#
_symmetry.space_group_name_H-M   'P 1'
#
loop_
_entity.id
_entity.type
_entity.pdbx_description
1 polymer ?
#
loop_
_entity_poly.entity_id
_entity_poly.type
_entity_poly.pdbx_seq_one_letter_code
_entity_poly.pdbx_strand_id
1 'polypeptide(L)'
;MDYSDLVKPTTVADDDYFQALTAHMRTHDPVPFIESETHKPFWVATKHADIIEIERQNDKFLNTQNSVLMRREVEEQAAASSFGPALRTLINMDDPDHRKFRDLTREWFLPANLKPLETRVKELAVLAVDDMLERGEEIDFVKDVAVWYPLRVIMMILGVPEEDLPMMLRLTQELFGADDPDMRREAERVALNTHGAMKKLHAVTR
;
A
#
# COMPACT_ATOMS: atom_id res chain seq x y z
N MET A 1 -29.57 -3.86 -3.01
CA MET A 1 -28.20 -4.10 -2.56
C MET A 1 -27.90 -3.14 -1.44
N ASP A 2 -27.21 -3.58 -0.39
CA ASP A 2 -26.77 -2.69 0.68
C ASP A 2 -25.42 -2.08 0.28
N TYR A 3 -25.39 -0.76 0.05
CA TYR A 3 -24.18 -0.07 -0.38
C TYR A 3 -23.12 0.01 0.71
N SER A 4 -23.52 -0.08 1.99
CA SER A 4 -22.58 -0.08 3.11
C SER A 4 -21.68 -1.32 3.14
N ASP A 5 -22.02 -2.38 2.39
CA ASP A 5 -21.16 -3.55 2.24
C ASP A 5 -19.78 -3.22 1.66
N LEU A 6 -19.64 -2.10 0.94
CA LEU A 6 -18.35 -1.68 0.37
C LEU A 6 -17.22 -1.58 1.41
N VAL A 7 -17.54 -1.31 2.68
CA VAL A 7 -16.53 -1.20 3.75
C VAL A 7 -16.17 -2.53 4.40
N LYS A 8 -16.80 -3.64 3.98
CA LYS A 8 -16.53 -4.97 4.52
C LYS A 8 -15.37 -5.59 3.72
N PRO A 9 -14.29 -6.05 4.37
CA PRO A 9 -13.20 -6.75 3.67
C PRO A 9 -13.67 -7.97 2.88
N THR A 10 -14.71 -8.66 3.37
CA THR A 10 -15.33 -9.80 2.68
C THR A 10 -15.95 -9.43 1.34
N THR A 11 -16.37 -8.18 1.16
CA THR A 11 -16.93 -7.72 -0.13
C THR A 11 -15.84 -7.58 -1.17
N VAL A 12 -14.64 -7.12 -0.81
CA VAL A 12 -13.50 -7.05 -1.73
C VAL A 12 -12.93 -8.44 -2.03
N ALA A 13 -13.04 -9.37 -1.09
CA ALA A 13 -12.63 -10.77 -1.28
C ALA A 13 -13.56 -11.58 -2.21
N ASP A 14 -14.77 -11.08 -2.48
CA ASP A 14 -15.74 -11.68 -3.40
C ASP A 14 -15.87 -10.80 -4.65
N ASP A 15 -15.08 -11.10 -5.69
CA ASP A 15 -15.04 -10.29 -6.91
C ASP A 15 -16.41 -10.21 -7.60
N ASP A 16 -17.15 -11.32 -7.69
CA ASP A 16 -18.49 -11.34 -8.30
C ASP A 16 -19.45 -10.38 -7.58
N TYR A 17 -19.46 -10.42 -6.25
CA TYR A 17 -20.28 -9.52 -5.45
C TYR A 17 -19.82 -8.06 -5.56
N PHE A 18 -18.51 -7.81 -5.50
CA PHE A 18 -17.95 -6.46 -5.65
C PHE A 18 -18.30 -5.84 -7.01
N GLN A 19 -18.15 -6.61 -8.10
CA GLN A 19 -18.52 -6.14 -9.44
C GLN A 19 -20.02 -5.87 -9.54
N ALA A 20 -20.87 -6.76 -9.01
CA ALA A 20 -22.31 -6.58 -9.03
C ALA A 20 -22.75 -5.34 -8.22
N LEU A 21 -22.19 -5.13 -7.04
CA LEU A 21 -22.46 -4.00 -6.16
C LEU A 21 -22.06 -2.67 -6.84
N THR A 22 -20.83 -2.57 -7.35
CA THR A 22 -20.36 -1.33 -7.99
C THR A 22 -21.06 -1.08 -9.33
N ALA A 23 -21.45 -2.11 -10.08
CA ALA A 23 -22.25 -1.96 -11.29
C ALA A 23 -23.66 -1.44 -10.99
N HIS A 24 -24.27 -1.91 -9.90
CA HIS A 24 -25.56 -1.42 -9.44
C HIS A 24 -25.49 0.05 -9.04
N MET A 25 -24.44 0.47 -8.31
CA MET A 25 -24.22 1.89 -7.98
C MET A 25 -24.09 2.72 -9.26
N ARG A 26 -23.20 2.36 -10.19
CA ARG A 26 -23.00 3.12 -11.46
C ARG A 26 -24.28 3.35 -12.25
N THR A 27 -25.25 2.44 -12.15
CA THR A 27 -26.52 2.48 -12.90
C THR A 27 -27.63 3.23 -12.17
N HIS A 28 -27.74 3.08 -10.84
CA HIS A 28 -28.89 3.60 -10.07
C HIS A 28 -28.57 4.84 -9.23
N ASP A 29 -27.36 4.91 -8.67
CA ASP A 29 -26.89 6.02 -7.85
C ASP A 29 -25.35 6.06 -7.93
N PRO A 30 -24.79 6.80 -8.90
CA PRO A 30 -23.37 6.71 -9.23
C PRO A 30 -22.44 7.39 -8.20
N VAL A 31 -23.03 8.21 -7.32
CA VAL A 31 -22.31 8.90 -6.24
C VAL A 31 -23.13 8.75 -4.94
N PRO A 32 -23.28 7.54 -4.39
CA PRO A 32 -24.07 7.34 -3.20
C PRO A 32 -23.34 7.89 -1.97
N PHE A 33 -24.13 8.41 -1.02
CA PHE A 33 -23.67 8.72 0.32
C PHE A 33 -23.82 7.49 1.20
N ILE A 34 -22.72 7.00 1.79
CA ILE A 34 -22.69 5.81 2.61
C ILE A 34 -22.51 6.19 4.07
N GLU A 35 -23.43 5.71 4.90
CA GLU A 35 -23.28 5.67 6.34
C GLU A 35 -22.97 4.23 6.77
N SER A 36 -22.03 4.08 7.70
CA SER A 36 -21.67 2.77 8.24
C SER A 36 -21.35 2.87 9.72
N GLU A 37 -21.42 1.74 10.43
CA GLU A 37 -21.04 1.66 11.83
C GLU A 37 -19.53 1.78 12.03
N THR A 38 -18.73 1.28 11.08
CA THR A 38 -17.28 1.13 11.20
C THR A 38 -16.48 2.33 10.67
N HIS A 39 -17.04 3.12 9.76
CA HIS A 39 -16.36 4.27 9.14
C HIS A 39 -17.17 5.56 9.36
N LYS A 40 -16.53 6.73 9.26
CA LYS A 40 -17.28 8.00 9.18
C LYS A 40 -18.05 8.04 7.85
N PRO A 41 -19.20 8.75 7.75
CA PRO A 41 -19.94 8.85 6.50
C PRO A 41 -19.11 9.41 5.35
N PHE A 42 -19.28 8.86 4.14
CA PHE A 42 -18.48 9.22 2.98
C PHE A 42 -19.26 9.06 1.67
N TRP A 43 -18.79 9.75 0.62
CA TRP A 43 -19.31 9.61 -0.75
C TRP A 43 -18.49 8.58 -1.53
N VAL A 44 -19.12 7.86 -2.46
CA VAL A 44 -18.42 6.91 -3.35
C VAL A 44 -18.54 7.34 -4.80
N ALA A 45 -17.44 7.77 -5.43
CA ALA A 45 -17.46 8.00 -6.87
C ALA A 45 -17.28 6.68 -7.63
N THR A 46 -18.29 6.23 -8.36
CA THR A 46 -18.25 4.92 -9.06
C THR A 46 -18.02 5.02 -10.56
N LYS A 47 -18.17 6.21 -11.16
CA LYS A 47 -17.92 6.44 -12.58
C LYS A 47 -16.55 7.09 -12.79
N HIS A 48 -15.87 6.63 -13.84
CA HIS A 48 -14.59 7.20 -14.26
C HIS A 48 -14.65 8.73 -14.45
N ALA A 49 -15.71 9.26 -15.07
CA ALA A 49 -15.83 10.70 -15.30
C ALA A 49 -15.87 11.50 -13.99
N ASP A 50 -16.60 11.00 -12.98
CA ASP A 50 -16.73 11.66 -11.67
C ASP A 50 -15.39 11.59 -10.91
N ILE A 51 -14.69 10.45 -10.97
CA ILE A 51 -13.34 10.30 -10.39
C ILE A 51 -12.37 11.31 -10.99
N ILE A 52 -12.32 11.43 -12.32
CA ILE A 52 -11.43 12.40 -12.99
C ILE A 52 -11.80 13.85 -12.66
N GLU A 53 -13.08 14.17 -12.53
CA GLU A 53 -13.54 15.51 -12.16
C GLU A 53 -13.14 15.88 -10.73
N ILE A 54 -13.24 14.94 -9.78
CA ILE A 54 -12.80 15.09 -8.39
C ILE A 54 -11.28 15.29 -8.33
N GLU A 55 -10.52 14.42 -8.98
CA GLU A 55 -9.04 14.44 -9.01
C GLU A 55 -8.47 15.76 -9.56
N ARG A 56 -9.21 16.44 -10.45
CA ARG A 56 -8.81 17.74 -11.01
C ARG A 56 -9.02 18.92 -10.07
N GLN A 57 -9.82 18.76 -9.01
CA GLN A 57 -10.23 19.81 -8.08
C GLN A 57 -9.50 19.68 -6.74
N ASN A 58 -8.17 19.62 -6.78
CA ASN A 58 -7.31 19.47 -5.60
C ASN A 58 -7.34 20.69 -4.63
N ASP A 59 -7.99 21.78 -5.01
CA ASP A 59 -8.29 22.92 -4.14
C ASP A 59 -9.58 22.71 -3.31
N LYS A 60 -10.42 21.74 -3.70
CA LYS A 60 -11.68 21.40 -3.03
C LYS A 60 -11.62 20.04 -2.32
N PHE A 61 -10.99 19.06 -2.95
CA PHE A 61 -10.82 17.71 -2.42
C PHE A 61 -9.40 17.57 -1.89
N LEU A 62 -9.25 17.86 -0.59
CA LEU A 62 -7.97 17.99 0.09
C LEU A 62 -7.47 16.65 0.62
N ASN A 63 -6.21 16.32 0.36
CA ASN A 63 -5.55 15.11 0.87
C ASN A 63 -5.20 15.21 2.36
N THR A 64 -5.10 16.42 2.91
CA THR A 64 -4.82 16.66 4.33
C THR A 64 -5.97 16.28 5.27
N GLN A 65 -7.19 16.08 4.74
CA GLN A 65 -8.40 15.92 5.55
C GLN A 65 -8.92 14.48 5.69
N ASN A 66 -8.25 13.50 5.06
CA ASN A 66 -8.43 12.03 5.15
C ASN A 66 -8.18 11.41 3.75
N SER A 67 -6.91 11.27 3.36
CA SER A 67 -6.55 10.74 2.03
C SER A 67 -6.82 9.24 1.85
N VAL A 68 -7.08 8.52 2.93
CA VAL A 68 -7.35 7.07 2.93
C VAL A 68 -8.59 6.82 3.79
N LEU A 69 -9.54 6.06 3.27
CA LEU A 69 -10.70 5.61 4.03
C LEU A 69 -10.22 4.64 5.13
N MET A 70 -10.41 5.02 6.38
CA MET A 70 -10.01 4.22 7.54
C MET A 70 -11.18 3.97 8.48
N ARG A 71 -11.09 2.91 9.27
CA ARG A 71 -12.04 2.67 10.36
C ARG A 71 -12.04 3.85 11.32
N ARG A 72 -13.22 4.20 11.83
CA ARG A 72 -13.44 5.34 12.74
C ARG A 72 -12.52 5.30 13.96
N GLU A 73 -12.35 4.11 14.55
CA GLU A 73 -11.49 3.88 15.71
C GLU A 73 -10.01 4.22 15.41
N VAL A 74 -9.54 3.88 14.21
CA VAL A 74 -8.15 4.15 13.76
C VAL A 74 -7.95 5.64 13.52
N GLU A 75 -8.91 6.31 12.87
CA GLU A 75 -8.86 7.77 12.69
C GLU A 75 -8.86 8.52 14.03
N GLU A 76 -9.71 8.10 14.98
CA GLU A 76 -9.80 8.70 16.31
C GLU A 76 -8.50 8.52 17.10
N GLN A 77 -7.91 7.32 17.03
CA GLN A 77 -6.61 7.04 17.66
C GLN A 77 -5.49 7.88 17.04
N ALA A 78 -5.47 8.02 15.71
CA ALA A 78 -4.48 8.84 15.01
C ALA A 78 -4.62 10.33 15.38
N ALA A 79 -5.85 10.84 15.47
CA ALA A 79 -6.13 12.21 15.88
C ALA A 79 -5.75 12.50 17.35
N ALA A 80 -5.84 11.48 18.22
CA ALA A 80 -5.44 11.57 19.62
C ALA A 80 -3.92 11.43 19.85
N SER A 81 -3.17 10.99 18.84
CA SER A 81 -1.71 10.83 18.92
C SER A 81 -1.01 12.19 18.80
N SER A 82 -0.11 12.48 19.74
CA SER A 82 0.77 13.67 19.68
C SER A 82 1.73 13.67 18.50
N PHE A 83 1.85 12.55 17.76
CA PHE A 83 2.68 12.42 16.57
C PHE A 83 1.92 12.73 15.26
N GLY A 84 0.62 13.08 15.33
CA GLY A 84 -0.23 13.29 14.16
C GLY A 84 -0.55 11.98 13.42
N PRO A 85 -1.30 12.04 12.30
CA PRO A 85 -1.52 10.86 11.46
C PRO A 85 -0.18 10.29 10.98
N ALA A 86 -0.12 8.96 10.93
CA ALA A 86 1.03 8.19 10.49
C ALA A 86 1.71 8.79 9.24
N LEU A 87 3.04 8.93 9.27
CA LEU A 87 3.93 9.29 8.16
C LEU A 87 3.35 10.34 7.17
N ARG A 88 3.62 11.63 7.39
CA ARG A 88 3.27 12.70 6.43
C ARG A 88 4.12 12.57 5.15
N THR A 89 3.61 11.84 4.17
CA THR A 89 4.23 11.68 2.85
C THR A 89 3.64 12.64 1.83
N LEU A 90 4.19 12.66 0.61
CA LEU A 90 3.72 13.52 -0.48
C LEU A 90 2.22 13.34 -0.77
N ILE A 91 1.69 12.13 -0.64
CA ILE A 91 0.26 11.84 -0.90
C ILE A 91 -0.68 12.43 0.17
N ASN A 92 -0.15 12.90 1.30
CA ASN A 92 -0.92 13.48 2.41
C ASN A 92 -0.74 15.01 2.48
N MET A 93 -0.30 15.63 1.38
CA MET A 93 -0.05 17.06 1.29
C MET A 93 -0.96 17.70 0.25
N ASP A 94 -1.33 18.95 0.50
CA ASP A 94 -1.98 19.84 -0.46
C ASP A 94 -1.05 21.01 -0.80
N ASP A 95 -1.44 21.82 -1.79
CA ASP A 95 -0.68 23.01 -2.17
C ASP A 95 -0.68 24.05 -1.02
N PRO A 96 0.43 24.81 -0.86
CA PRO A 96 1.62 24.86 -1.73
C PRO A 96 2.70 23.83 -1.40
N ASP A 97 2.57 23.10 -0.28
CA ASP A 97 3.61 22.15 0.16
C ASP A 97 3.76 20.99 -0.82
N HIS A 98 2.65 20.40 -1.26
CA HIS A 98 2.66 19.30 -2.22
C HIS A 98 3.49 19.65 -3.47
N ARG A 99 3.24 20.80 -4.11
CA ARG A 99 4.03 21.27 -5.25
C ARG A 99 5.52 21.39 -4.95
N LYS A 100 5.89 22.01 -3.82
CA LYS A 100 7.31 22.17 -3.43
C LYS A 100 8.00 20.81 -3.30
N PHE A 101 7.40 19.85 -2.60
CA PHE A 101 7.98 18.52 -2.44
C PHE A 101 7.98 17.72 -3.73
N ARG A 102 6.93 17.84 -4.56
CA ARG A 102 6.86 17.17 -5.86
C ARG A 102 7.91 17.70 -6.83
N ASP A 103 8.21 19.00 -6.81
CA ASP A 103 9.23 19.60 -7.67
C ASP A 103 10.64 19.07 -7.36
N LEU A 104 10.91 18.62 -6.12
CA LEU A 104 12.19 18.01 -5.74
C LEU A 104 12.43 16.66 -6.43
N THR A 105 11.37 15.90 -6.73
CA THR A 105 11.48 14.55 -7.30
C THR A 105 11.06 14.48 -8.76
N ARG A 106 10.35 15.48 -9.28
CA ARG A 106 9.80 15.51 -10.64
C ARG A 106 10.83 15.21 -11.72
N GLU A 107 12.04 15.74 -11.60
CA GLU A 107 13.09 15.53 -12.60
C GLU A 107 13.44 14.05 -12.76
N TRP A 108 13.47 13.28 -11.69
CA TRP A 108 13.83 11.86 -11.71
C TRP A 108 12.84 11.02 -12.53
N PHE A 109 11.57 11.47 -12.58
CA PHE A 109 10.50 10.78 -13.29
C PHE A 109 10.24 11.34 -14.71
N LEU A 110 11.09 12.22 -15.23
CA LEU A 110 10.99 12.66 -16.61
C LEU A 110 11.35 11.50 -17.57
N PRO A 111 10.70 11.38 -18.75
CA PRO A 111 10.94 10.27 -19.68
C PRO A 111 12.41 10.04 -20.05
N ALA A 112 13.19 11.12 -20.19
CA ALA A 112 14.62 11.04 -20.49
C ALA A 112 15.42 10.36 -19.36
N ASN A 113 15.03 10.58 -18.11
CA ASN A 113 15.69 10.03 -16.92
C ASN A 113 15.19 8.62 -16.56
N LEU A 114 14.00 8.25 -17.05
CA LEU A 114 13.47 6.89 -16.93
C LEU A 114 14.10 5.91 -17.92
N LYS A 115 14.63 6.38 -19.07
CA LYS A 115 15.18 5.51 -20.11
C LYS A 115 16.31 4.58 -19.61
N PRO A 116 17.30 5.04 -18.82
CA PRO A 116 18.29 4.14 -18.22
C PRO A 116 17.67 3.15 -17.22
N LEU A 117 16.63 3.57 -16.49
CA LEU A 117 15.92 2.69 -15.56
C LEU A 117 15.17 1.58 -16.30
N GLU A 118 14.62 1.86 -17.48
CA GLU A 118 13.91 0.86 -18.30
C GLU A 118 14.81 -0.34 -18.62
N THR A 119 16.07 -0.10 -18.99
CA THR A 119 17.04 -1.18 -19.23
C THR A 119 17.26 -2.03 -17.97
N ARG A 120 17.52 -1.38 -16.83
CA ARG A 120 17.75 -2.08 -15.55
C ARG A 120 16.52 -2.84 -15.07
N VAL A 121 15.33 -2.28 -15.26
CA VAL A 121 14.06 -2.94 -14.95
C VAL A 121 13.87 -4.20 -15.81
N LYS A 122 14.22 -4.13 -17.11
CA LYS A 122 14.19 -5.31 -17.99
C LYS A 122 15.18 -6.38 -17.55
N GLU A 123 16.38 -6.01 -17.15
CA GLU A 123 17.38 -6.94 -16.60
C GLU A 123 16.85 -7.63 -15.35
N LEU A 124 16.25 -6.88 -14.41
CA LEU A 124 15.60 -7.45 -13.22
C LEU A 124 14.42 -8.37 -13.56
N ALA A 125 13.68 -8.07 -14.62
CA ALA A 125 12.56 -8.91 -15.07
C ALA A 125 13.06 -10.24 -15.64
N VAL A 126 14.14 -10.22 -16.43
CA VAL A 126 14.80 -11.43 -16.93
C VAL A 126 15.30 -12.28 -15.76
N LEU A 127 16.01 -11.67 -14.81
CA LEU A 127 16.48 -12.37 -13.60
C LEU A 127 15.32 -12.99 -12.80
N ALA A 128 14.21 -12.26 -12.64
CA ALA A 128 13.04 -12.80 -11.93
C ALA A 128 12.42 -14.02 -12.65
N VAL A 129 12.44 -14.04 -13.99
CA VAL A 129 11.97 -15.17 -14.78
C VAL A 129 12.97 -16.33 -14.73
N ASP A 130 14.27 -16.06 -14.79
CA ASP A 130 15.31 -17.08 -14.68
C ASP A 130 15.26 -17.76 -13.30
N ASP A 131 15.20 -16.98 -12.22
CA ASP A 131 15.00 -17.45 -10.83
C ASP A 131 13.73 -18.32 -10.71
N MET A 132 12.67 -17.95 -11.42
CA MET A 132 11.40 -18.67 -11.42
C MET A 132 11.53 -20.04 -12.10
N LEU A 133 12.21 -20.09 -13.25
CA LEU A 133 12.40 -21.32 -14.03
C LEU A 133 13.28 -22.34 -13.30
N GLU A 134 14.20 -21.89 -12.45
CA GLU A 134 15.08 -22.77 -11.67
C GLU A 134 14.36 -23.47 -10.49
N ARG A 135 13.20 -22.96 -10.06
CA ARG A 135 12.47 -23.47 -8.87
C ARG A 135 11.63 -24.72 -9.11
N GLY A 136 11.39 -25.08 -10.38
CA GLY A 136 10.64 -26.28 -10.76
C GLY A 136 9.31 -25.97 -11.46
N GLU A 137 8.47 -27.00 -11.63
CA GLU A 137 7.22 -26.92 -12.41
C GLU A 137 6.06 -26.25 -11.65
N GLU A 138 6.10 -26.24 -10.32
CA GLU A 138 5.09 -25.63 -9.46
C GLU A 138 5.76 -24.67 -8.46
N ILE A 139 5.24 -23.45 -8.38
CA ILE A 139 5.72 -22.41 -7.47
C ILE A 139 4.55 -21.63 -6.88
N ASP A 140 4.79 -20.94 -5.76
CA ASP A 140 3.87 -19.91 -5.26
C ASP A 140 4.28 -18.58 -5.88
N PHE A 141 3.65 -18.21 -7.00
CA PHE A 141 4.03 -17.01 -7.75
C PHE A 141 4.04 -15.74 -6.90
N VAL A 142 3.16 -15.63 -5.90
CA VAL A 142 3.13 -14.46 -5.01
C VAL A 142 4.40 -14.43 -4.16
N LYS A 143 4.69 -15.53 -3.45
CA LYS A 143 5.85 -15.60 -2.54
C LYS A 143 7.18 -15.62 -3.27
N ASP A 144 7.24 -16.26 -4.43
CA ASP A 144 8.48 -16.51 -5.15
C ASP A 144 8.83 -15.40 -6.15
N VAL A 145 7.85 -14.66 -6.69
CA VAL A 145 8.08 -13.67 -7.75
C VAL A 145 7.44 -12.32 -7.45
N ALA A 146 6.13 -12.27 -7.22
CA ALA A 146 5.36 -11.02 -7.26
C ALA A 146 5.75 -10.03 -6.15
N VAL A 147 6.15 -10.52 -4.97
CA VAL A 147 6.64 -9.65 -3.90
C VAL A 147 8.07 -9.16 -4.13
N TRP A 148 8.91 -9.95 -4.80
CA TRP A 148 10.34 -9.67 -4.93
C TRP A 148 10.68 -8.77 -6.10
N TYR A 149 10.03 -8.95 -7.26
CA TYR A 149 10.36 -8.16 -8.44
C TYR A 149 10.12 -6.65 -8.25
N PRO A 150 8.94 -6.19 -7.79
CA PRO A 150 8.71 -4.77 -7.52
C PRO A 150 9.63 -4.23 -6.44
N LEU A 151 9.93 -5.04 -5.40
CA LEU A 151 10.85 -4.66 -4.33
C LEU A 151 12.27 -4.41 -4.88
N ARG A 152 12.81 -5.31 -5.71
CA ARG A 152 14.11 -5.14 -6.37
C ARG A 152 14.15 -3.89 -7.24
N VAL A 153 13.07 -3.62 -7.99
CA VAL A 153 12.96 -2.40 -8.81
C VAL A 153 13.06 -1.14 -7.95
N ILE A 154 12.30 -1.04 -6.86
CA ILE A 154 12.35 0.15 -6.01
C ILE A 154 13.67 0.27 -5.24
N MET A 155 14.26 -0.84 -4.77
CA MET A 155 15.57 -0.83 -4.12
C MET A 155 16.67 -0.38 -5.08
N MET A 156 16.63 -0.82 -6.34
CA MET A 156 17.56 -0.37 -7.39
C MET A 156 17.44 1.14 -7.67
N ILE A 157 16.23 1.69 -7.64
CA ILE A 157 15.99 3.14 -7.76
C ILE A 157 16.55 3.90 -6.54
N LEU A 158 16.36 3.34 -5.34
CA LEU A 158 16.84 3.95 -4.09
C LEU A 158 18.34 3.73 -3.82
N GLY A 159 19.01 2.89 -4.62
CA GLY A 159 20.40 2.52 -4.42
C GLY A 159 20.64 1.64 -3.19
N VAL A 160 19.61 0.92 -2.74
CA VAL A 160 19.69 -0.02 -1.63
C VAL A 160 20.32 -1.34 -2.11
N PRO A 161 21.32 -1.89 -1.40
CA PRO A 161 21.95 -3.15 -1.77
C PRO A 161 20.98 -4.35 -1.72
N GLU A 162 21.27 -5.39 -2.50
CA GLU A 162 20.39 -6.58 -2.58
C GLU A 162 20.35 -7.37 -1.27
N GLU A 163 21.44 -7.36 -0.49
CA GLU A 163 21.51 -8.02 0.82
C GLU A 163 20.46 -7.50 1.83
N ASP A 164 19.98 -6.27 1.64
CA ASP A 164 18.97 -5.65 2.49
C ASP A 164 17.53 -5.97 2.06
N LEU A 165 17.31 -6.62 0.91
CA LEU A 165 15.97 -6.94 0.38
C LEU A 165 15.08 -7.65 1.42
N PRO A 166 15.52 -8.69 2.15
CA PRO A 166 14.66 -9.36 3.13
C PRO A 166 14.25 -8.45 4.29
N MET A 167 15.17 -7.57 4.72
CA MET A 167 14.86 -6.58 5.76
C MET A 167 13.83 -5.58 5.26
N MET A 168 14.03 -5.04 4.05
CA MET A 168 13.13 -4.07 3.43
C MET A 168 11.74 -4.66 3.19
N LEU A 169 11.66 -5.90 2.71
CA LEU A 169 10.39 -6.60 2.54
C LEU A 169 9.62 -6.67 3.86
N ARG A 170 10.27 -7.14 4.93
CA ARG A 170 9.65 -7.24 6.26
C ARG A 170 9.15 -5.89 6.76
N LEU A 171 9.98 -4.85 6.70
CA LEU A 171 9.60 -3.51 7.16
C LEU A 171 8.41 -2.93 6.38
N THR A 172 8.36 -3.15 5.06
CA THR A 172 7.24 -2.68 4.22
C THR A 172 5.94 -3.45 4.50
N GLN A 173 6.02 -4.77 4.71
CA GLN A 173 4.85 -5.58 5.08
C GLN A 173 4.32 -5.22 6.47
N GLU A 174 5.20 -4.97 7.45
CA GLU A 174 4.80 -4.49 8.79
C GLU A 174 4.08 -3.13 8.71
N LEU A 175 4.45 -2.27 7.76
CA LEU A 175 3.84 -0.95 7.57
C LEU A 175 2.43 -1.02 6.96
N PHE A 176 2.18 -1.92 5.99
CA PHE A 176 0.93 -1.95 5.22
C PHE A 176 0.01 -3.15 5.53
N GLY A 177 0.52 -4.21 6.15
CA GLY A 177 -0.18 -5.47 6.41
C GLY A 177 -0.78 -5.59 7.81
N ALA A 178 -0.79 -4.51 8.60
CA ALA A 178 -1.14 -4.57 10.02
C ALA A 178 -2.56 -5.13 10.30
N ASP A 179 -3.48 -4.96 9.36
CA ASP A 179 -4.88 -5.43 9.47
C ASP A 179 -5.13 -6.81 8.87
N ASP A 180 -4.16 -7.40 8.16
CA ASP A 180 -4.27 -8.74 7.56
C ASP A 180 -3.80 -9.81 8.57
N PRO A 181 -4.67 -10.73 9.02
CA PRO A 181 -4.30 -11.83 9.93
C PRO A 181 -3.16 -12.73 9.41
N ASP A 182 -2.99 -12.83 8.09
CA ASP A 182 -1.94 -13.62 7.47
C ASP A 182 -0.59 -12.90 7.55
N MET A 183 -0.56 -11.57 7.40
CA MET A 183 0.65 -10.76 7.53
C MET A 183 1.08 -10.53 8.99
N ARG A 184 0.14 -10.46 9.93
CA ARG A 184 0.45 -10.35 11.38
C ARG A 184 1.23 -11.53 11.94
N ARG A 185 1.02 -12.75 11.41
CA ARG A 185 1.64 -13.99 11.90
C ARG A 185 3.14 -14.07 11.62
N GLU A 186 3.66 -13.33 10.64
CA GLU A 186 5.08 -13.32 10.30
C GLU A 186 5.88 -12.40 11.25
N ALA A 187 5.32 -11.24 11.59
CA ALA A 187 5.91 -10.32 12.57
C ALA A 187 6.03 -10.95 13.98
N GLU A 188 5.03 -11.70 14.44
CA GLU A 188 5.08 -12.41 15.73
C GLU A 188 6.10 -13.56 15.75
N ARG A 189 6.25 -14.31 14.64
CA ARG A 189 7.25 -15.38 14.53
C ARG A 189 8.69 -14.85 14.57
N VAL A 190 8.95 -13.71 13.95
CA VAL A 190 10.27 -13.06 13.97
C VAL A 190 10.55 -12.41 15.33
N ALA A 191 9.55 -11.81 15.98
CA ALA A 191 9.67 -11.29 17.34
C ALA A 191 9.98 -12.41 18.36
N LEU A 192 9.36 -13.59 18.21
CA LEU A 192 9.62 -14.75 19.08
C LEU A 192 11.06 -15.29 18.91
N ASN A 193 11.58 -15.28 17.67
CA ASN A 193 12.94 -15.74 17.37
C ASN A 193 14.02 -14.74 17.84
N THR A 194 13.78 -13.44 17.72
CA THR A 194 14.71 -12.39 18.17
C THR A 194 14.76 -12.29 19.71
N HIS A 195 13.62 -12.46 20.38
CA HIS A 195 13.55 -12.47 21.85
C HIS A 195 14.23 -13.70 22.47
N GLY A 196 14.20 -14.85 21.79
CA GLY A 196 14.94 -16.06 22.17
C GLY A 196 16.46 -15.92 22.03
N ALA A 197 16.92 -15.21 21.00
CA ALA A 197 18.35 -14.96 20.76
C ALA A 197 18.95 -13.98 21.79
N MET A 198 18.22 -12.91 22.17
CA MET A 198 18.69 -11.97 23.20
C MET A 198 18.78 -12.59 24.60
N LYS A 199 17.86 -13.50 24.97
CA LYS A 199 17.94 -14.21 26.26
C LYS A 199 19.13 -15.17 26.35
N LYS A 200 19.57 -15.79 25.25
CA LYS A 200 20.76 -16.64 25.23
C LYS A 200 22.06 -15.85 25.32
N LEU A 201 22.09 -14.62 24.78
CA LEU A 201 23.28 -13.76 24.84
C LEU A 201 23.54 -13.25 26.27
N HIS A 202 22.49 -12.94 27.04
CA HIS A 202 22.62 -12.55 28.46
C HIS A 202 23.05 -13.69 29.40
N ALA A 203 22.88 -14.95 29.01
CA ALA A 203 23.26 -16.11 29.82
C ALA A 203 24.72 -16.56 29.61
N VAL A 204 25.40 -16.06 28.58
CA VAL A 204 26.81 -16.40 28.26
C VAL A 204 27.78 -15.32 28.78
N THR A 205 27.28 -14.21 29.31
CA THR A 205 28.09 -13.10 29.85
C THR A 205 27.95 -12.93 31.38
N ARG A 206 27.71 -14.03 32.11
CA ARG A 206 27.91 -14.10 33.57
C ARG A 206 28.77 -15.29 33.94
#